data_AF-A0A176S516-F1
#
_entry.id   AF-A0A176S516-F1
#
_cell.length_a   1.000
_cell.length_b   1.000
_cell.length_c   1.000
_cell.angle_alpha   90.00
_cell.angle_beta   90.00
_cell.angle_gamma   90.00
#
_symmetry.space_group_name_H-M   'P 1'
#
loop_
_entity.id
_entity.type
_entity.pdbx_description
1 polymer ?
#
loop_
_entity_poly.entity_id
_entity_poly.type
_entity_poly.pdbx_seq_one_letter_code
_entity_poly.pdbx_strand_id
1 'polypeptide(L)'
;MRQSDKDQLCKLFNEKHWKAPWDAQTLIVRVRQDTSKFSKHLQALLSADQLKSRYEVVAEAIHEVYEQGCTVRNKKAAQSRHLFAGLYRTEDVFSGTVEYFVYPKQPRKRQLKQIEVQHEDNFYPLIEERPGWYEPMEWLIGENELGKGAKYRVHASEILDDLILPQRDFWILISDPQNAESAAYASWGTPQLGETFILLCQRELLSQLELLQSEHLLKWNRQWQGDHWIELHECMVISPAWHGVFIENLALKDALQPSIHLSVSFSGGLRVPSLGAWLVDHAPQVTIFGFYPQAELKITRLAANSEIIFEKSQDTNIPIVVDFPTPGEYLVEATYAGESSERLIQIVDWDKLSITEPRHREMLSIGDEQICGSVIAHSGK
;
A
#
# COMPACT_ATOMS: atom_id res chain seq x y z
N MET A 1 -17.58 -12.26 2.52
CA MET A 1 -17.31 -13.71 2.53
C MET A 1 -18.42 -14.41 3.30
N ARG A 2 -18.98 -15.51 2.79
CA ARG A 2 -20.10 -16.23 3.44
C ARG A 2 -19.58 -17.12 4.57
N GLN A 3 -20.43 -17.47 5.53
CA GLN A 3 -20.04 -18.39 6.61
C GLN A 3 -19.56 -19.74 6.06
N SER A 4 -20.21 -20.27 5.01
CA SER A 4 -19.79 -21.50 4.34
C SER A 4 -18.37 -21.41 3.74
N ASP A 5 -17.97 -20.24 3.25
CA ASP A 5 -16.62 -20.03 2.70
C ASP A 5 -15.60 -20.02 3.84
N LYS A 6 -15.93 -19.38 4.96
CA LYS A 6 -15.09 -19.38 6.17
C LYS A 6 -14.88 -20.79 6.70
N ASP A 7 -15.94 -21.61 6.74
CA ASP A 7 -15.86 -23.00 7.21
C ASP A 7 -14.96 -23.86 6.30
N GLN A 8 -14.98 -23.62 4.98
CA GLN A 8 -14.10 -24.32 4.03
C GLN A 8 -12.64 -23.90 4.16
N LEU A 9 -12.36 -22.60 4.27
CA LEU A 9 -11.02 -22.10 4.59
C LEU A 9 -10.51 -22.74 5.89
N CYS A 10 -11.38 -22.85 6.87
CA CYS A 10 -11.04 -23.46 8.13
C CYS A 10 -10.71 -24.95 8.06
N LYS A 11 -11.43 -25.70 7.24
CA LYS A 11 -11.07 -27.09 6.93
C LYS A 11 -9.69 -27.16 6.31
N LEU A 12 -9.40 -26.33 5.31
CA LEU A 12 -8.08 -26.28 4.68
C LEU A 12 -6.96 -25.99 5.69
N PHE A 13 -7.12 -24.97 6.53
CA PHE A 13 -6.10 -24.56 7.51
C PHE A 13 -5.81 -25.68 8.51
N ASN A 14 -6.85 -26.37 8.98
CA ASN A 14 -6.72 -27.51 9.87
C ASN A 14 -6.08 -28.73 9.19
N GLU A 15 -6.50 -29.06 7.97
CA GLU A 15 -5.98 -30.19 7.16
C GLU A 15 -4.50 -30.03 6.85
N LYS A 16 -4.07 -28.81 6.52
CA LYS A 16 -2.67 -28.51 6.19
C LYS A 16 -1.80 -28.21 7.40
N HIS A 17 -2.40 -28.20 8.61
CA HIS A 17 -1.74 -27.87 9.87
C HIS A 17 -0.96 -26.55 9.81
N TRP A 18 -1.54 -25.53 9.19
CA TRP A 18 -0.93 -24.21 9.10
C TRP A 18 -0.92 -23.56 10.49
N LYS A 19 0.29 -23.36 11.02
CA LYS A 19 0.54 -22.75 12.35
C LYS A 19 1.48 -21.55 12.30
N ALA A 20 2.02 -21.24 11.12
CA ALA A 20 2.96 -20.14 10.96
C ALA A 20 2.21 -18.80 10.92
N PRO A 21 2.76 -17.72 11.48
CA PRO A 21 2.15 -16.39 11.44
C PRO A 21 2.33 -15.79 10.04
N TRP A 22 1.49 -16.20 9.09
CA TRP A 22 1.49 -15.69 7.73
C TRP A 22 0.63 -14.44 7.63
N ASP A 23 1.18 -13.42 7.00
CA ASP A 23 0.45 -12.21 6.66
C ASP A 23 -0.56 -12.46 5.53
N ALA A 24 -1.45 -11.49 5.31
CA ALA A 24 -2.55 -11.62 4.34
C ALA A 24 -2.08 -11.95 2.92
N GLN A 25 -0.94 -11.39 2.47
CA GLN A 25 -0.41 -11.60 1.13
C GLN A 25 0.15 -13.02 0.96
N THR A 26 0.92 -13.51 1.93
CA THR A 26 1.41 -14.90 1.89
C THR A 26 0.26 -15.90 1.93
N LEU A 27 -0.73 -15.64 2.79
CA LEU A 27 -1.85 -16.55 3.00
C LEU A 27 -2.72 -16.69 1.75
N ILE A 28 -3.03 -15.59 1.05
CA ILE A 28 -3.88 -15.67 -0.14
C ILE A 28 -3.21 -16.45 -1.28
N VAL A 29 -1.90 -16.28 -1.50
CA VAL A 29 -1.14 -17.06 -2.50
C VAL A 29 -1.21 -18.56 -2.18
N ARG A 30 -1.04 -18.94 -0.91
CA ARG A 30 -1.15 -20.33 -0.46
C ARG A 30 -2.55 -20.90 -0.62
N VAL A 31 -3.59 -20.13 -0.27
CA VAL A 31 -4.99 -20.54 -0.44
C VAL A 31 -5.32 -20.76 -1.91
N ARG A 32 -4.80 -19.92 -2.82
CA ARG A 32 -5.05 -20.06 -4.26
C ARG A 32 -4.51 -21.37 -4.85
N GLN A 33 -3.46 -21.94 -4.27
CA GLN A 33 -2.91 -23.23 -4.72
C GLN A 33 -3.87 -24.41 -4.50
N ASP A 34 -4.82 -24.31 -3.56
CA ASP A 34 -5.81 -25.34 -3.23
C ASP A 34 -7.24 -24.96 -3.72
N THR A 35 -7.36 -24.00 -4.66
CA THR A 35 -8.66 -23.42 -5.09
C THR A 35 -9.69 -24.46 -5.53
N SER A 36 -9.26 -25.56 -6.16
CA SER A 36 -10.14 -26.62 -6.68
C SER A 36 -11.00 -27.30 -5.61
N LYS A 37 -10.63 -27.23 -4.33
CA LYS A 37 -11.35 -27.85 -3.21
C LYS A 37 -12.50 -26.99 -2.67
N PHE A 38 -12.58 -25.73 -3.07
CA PHE A 38 -13.55 -24.79 -2.54
C PHE A 38 -14.90 -24.81 -3.26
N SER A 39 -15.90 -24.18 -2.63
CA SER A 39 -17.21 -23.95 -3.25
C SER A 39 -17.07 -23.11 -4.52
N LYS A 40 -18.01 -23.23 -5.46
CA LYS A 40 -18.04 -22.39 -6.67
C LYS A 40 -17.97 -20.90 -6.35
N HIS A 41 -18.55 -20.47 -5.22
CA HIS A 41 -18.52 -19.08 -4.78
C HIS A 41 -17.13 -18.63 -4.31
N LEU A 42 -16.46 -19.43 -3.46
CA LEU A 42 -15.11 -19.11 -3.01
C LEU A 42 -14.08 -19.27 -4.14
N GLN A 43 -14.27 -20.24 -5.03
CA GLN A 43 -13.51 -20.35 -6.29
C GLN A 43 -13.69 -19.11 -7.15
N ALA A 44 -14.92 -18.60 -7.30
CA ALA A 44 -15.16 -17.35 -8.02
C ALA A 44 -14.45 -16.18 -7.32
N LEU A 45 -14.53 -16.05 -5.99
CA LEU A 45 -13.84 -14.99 -5.25
C LEU A 45 -12.31 -15.04 -5.37
N LEU A 46 -11.73 -16.23 -5.47
CA LEU A 46 -10.29 -16.46 -5.62
C LEU A 46 -9.85 -16.53 -7.09
N SER A 47 -10.80 -16.56 -8.02
CA SER A 47 -10.52 -16.53 -9.45
C SER A 47 -9.86 -15.21 -9.79
N ALA A 48 -8.96 -15.25 -10.78
CA ALA A 48 -8.25 -14.05 -11.21
C ALA A 48 -9.23 -12.90 -11.45
N ASP A 49 -10.34 -13.11 -12.14
CA ASP A 49 -11.24 -12.00 -12.55
C ASP A 49 -11.97 -11.28 -11.41
N GLN A 50 -12.35 -11.96 -10.33
CA GLN A 50 -13.03 -11.32 -9.19
C GLN A 50 -12.07 -10.90 -8.08
N LEU A 51 -10.97 -11.64 -7.92
CA LEU A 51 -9.95 -11.29 -6.94
C LEU A 51 -9.29 -9.95 -7.31
N LYS A 52 -9.18 -9.69 -8.62
CA LYS A 52 -8.62 -8.49 -9.21
C LYS A 52 -9.09 -7.16 -8.60
N SER A 53 -10.40 -6.95 -8.50
CA SER A 53 -10.98 -5.69 -7.98
C SER A 53 -11.09 -5.64 -6.45
N ARG A 54 -10.84 -6.76 -5.76
CA ARG A 54 -11.09 -6.91 -4.32
C ARG A 54 -9.92 -7.55 -3.58
N TYR A 55 -8.73 -7.55 -4.15
CA TYR A 55 -7.59 -8.33 -3.68
C TYR A 55 -7.33 -8.09 -2.19
N GLU A 56 -7.14 -6.84 -1.79
CA GLU A 56 -6.85 -6.47 -0.40
C GLU A 56 -8.00 -6.88 0.54
N VAL A 57 -9.24 -6.62 0.14
CA VAL A 57 -10.44 -6.97 0.94
C VAL A 57 -10.57 -8.48 1.12
N VAL A 58 -10.30 -9.25 0.06
CA VAL A 58 -10.36 -10.71 0.11
C VAL A 58 -9.19 -11.30 0.89
N ALA A 59 -7.96 -10.84 0.63
CA ALA A 59 -6.76 -11.28 1.34
C ALA A 59 -6.88 -11.04 2.84
N GLU A 60 -7.33 -9.85 3.24
CA GLU A 60 -7.58 -9.56 4.65
C GLU A 60 -8.74 -10.36 5.23
N ALA A 61 -9.83 -10.59 4.48
CA ALA A 61 -10.92 -11.43 4.97
C ALA A 61 -10.50 -12.89 5.18
N ILE A 62 -9.60 -13.42 4.34
CA ILE A 62 -8.99 -14.75 4.51
C ILE A 62 -8.08 -14.73 5.74
N HIS A 63 -7.26 -13.69 5.89
CA HIS A 63 -6.38 -13.52 7.06
C HIS A 63 -7.17 -13.43 8.36
N GLU A 64 -8.28 -12.69 8.40
CA GLU A 64 -9.18 -12.60 9.54
C GLU A 64 -9.70 -13.99 9.96
N VAL A 65 -10.06 -14.85 9.00
CA VAL A 65 -10.50 -16.23 9.29
C VAL A 65 -9.35 -17.08 9.84
N TYR A 66 -8.15 -16.91 9.29
CA TYR A 66 -6.95 -17.61 9.76
C TYR A 66 -6.59 -17.22 11.20
N GLU A 67 -6.61 -15.93 11.49
CA GLU A 67 -6.32 -15.36 12.82
C GLU A 67 -7.38 -15.68 13.88
N GLN A 68 -8.64 -15.82 13.50
CA GLN A 68 -9.71 -16.17 14.43
C GLN A 68 -9.63 -17.65 14.86
N GLY A 69 -8.97 -18.50 14.08
CA GLY A 69 -8.86 -19.92 14.35
C GLY A 69 -10.19 -20.67 14.15
N CYS A 70 -10.09 -21.94 13.82
CA CYS A 70 -11.20 -22.72 13.26
C CYS A 70 -12.06 -23.47 14.28
N THR A 71 -12.21 -22.91 15.49
CA THR A 71 -12.94 -23.59 16.57
C THR A 71 -14.44 -23.30 16.52
N VAL A 72 -15.20 -24.27 16.03
CA VAL A 72 -16.67 -24.17 15.79
C VAL A 72 -17.52 -24.07 17.07
N ARG A 73 -16.94 -24.05 18.29
CA ARG A 73 -17.75 -24.22 19.52
C ARG A 73 -17.42 -23.41 20.77
N ASN A 74 -16.41 -22.54 20.78
CA ASN A 74 -16.18 -21.67 21.95
C ASN A 74 -16.11 -20.20 21.53
N LYS A 75 -17.03 -19.39 22.07
CA LYS A 75 -17.15 -17.93 21.86
C LYS A 75 -15.95 -17.10 22.39
N LYS A 76 -14.83 -17.73 22.68
CA LYS A 76 -13.53 -17.10 22.94
C LYS A 76 -12.52 -17.69 21.97
N ALA A 77 -12.78 -17.49 20.68
CA ALA A 77 -11.81 -17.82 19.65
C ALA A 77 -10.55 -16.99 19.94
N ALA A 78 -9.41 -17.65 20.15
CA ALA A 78 -8.15 -16.99 20.45
C ALA A 78 -7.77 -16.15 19.23
N GLN A 79 -8.08 -14.85 19.30
CA GLN A 79 -7.69 -13.89 18.28
C GLN A 79 -6.16 -13.91 18.16
N SER A 80 -5.65 -13.82 16.94
CA SER A 80 -4.23 -13.62 16.68
C SER A 80 -3.67 -12.56 17.62
N ARG A 81 -2.62 -12.97 18.33
CA ARG A 81 -1.89 -12.17 19.31
C ARG A 81 -0.74 -11.43 18.64
N HIS A 82 -0.79 -11.23 17.32
CA HIS A 82 0.29 -10.60 16.58
C HIS A 82 -0.18 -9.38 15.79
N LEU A 83 0.69 -8.39 15.69
CA LEU A 83 0.61 -7.30 14.73
C LEU A 83 1.57 -7.58 13.58
N PHE A 84 1.19 -7.21 12.37
CA PHE A 84 2.07 -7.31 11.21
C PHE A 84 2.61 -5.94 10.83
N ALA A 85 3.86 -5.90 10.40
CA ALA A 85 4.49 -4.72 9.83
C ALA A 85 4.67 -4.86 8.32
N GLY A 86 4.58 -3.72 7.63
CA GLY A 86 5.17 -3.53 6.32
C GLY A 86 6.58 -2.94 6.44
N LEU A 87 7.09 -2.49 5.30
CA LEU A 87 8.36 -1.79 5.19
C LEU A 87 8.11 -0.32 4.86
N TYR A 88 8.84 0.58 5.51
CA TYR A 88 8.92 2.01 5.20
C TYR A 88 10.34 2.36 4.78
N ARG A 89 10.49 3.08 3.67
CA ARG A 89 11.75 3.48 3.05
C ARG A 89 11.76 4.99 2.90
N THR A 90 12.81 5.63 3.38
CA THR A 90 13.09 7.05 3.17
C THR A 90 14.46 7.22 2.54
N GLU A 91 14.67 8.35 1.89
CA GLU A 91 15.95 8.75 1.34
C GLU A 91 16.24 10.16 1.78
N ASP A 92 17.36 10.34 2.45
CA ASP A 92 17.83 11.67 2.82
C ASP A 92 18.26 12.42 1.55
N VAL A 93 17.61 13.55 1.28
CA VAL A 93 17.76 14.30 0.03
C VAL A 93 19.18 14.87 -0.14
N PHE A 94 19.91 15.10 0.96
CA PHE A 94 21.24 15.70 0.93
C PHE A 94 22.36 14.67 0.78
N SER A 95 22.27 13.55 1.49
CA SER A 95 23.28 12.48 1.48
C SER A 95 22.97 11.38 0.47
N GLY A 96 21.72 11.26 0.02
CA GLY A 96 21.23 10.12 -0.77
C GLY A 96 21.20 8.81 0.03
N THR A 97 21.29 8.88 1.37
CA THR A 97 21.28 7.70 2.22
C THR A 97 19.87 7.13 2.27
N VAL A 98 19.75 5.86 1.89
CA VAL A 98 18.49 5.12 1.94
C VAL A 98 18.39 4.39 3.27
N GLU A 99 17.26 4.59 3.94
CA GLU A 99 16.98 4.01 5.25
C GLU A 99 15.67 3.24 5.24
N TYR A 100 15.65 2.14 5.98
CA TYR A 100 14.53 1.21 6.04
C TYR A 100 14.07 1.05 7.49
N PHE A 101 12.76 1.10 7.69
CA PHE A 101 12.13 1.03 9.01
C PHE A 101 10.97 0.03 9.02
N VAL A 102 10.72 -0.57 10.19
CA VAL A 102 9.53 -1.37 10.43
C VAL A 102 8.31 -0.46 10.41
N TYR A 103 7.27 -0.81 9.65
CA TYR A 103 6.07 0.02 9.52
C TYR A 103 4.81 -0.72 10.02
N PRO A 104 4.37 -0.53 11.27
CA PRO A 104 3.33 -1.37 11.86
C PRO A 104 1.94 -1.06 11.29
N LYS A 105 1.20 -2.13 10.93
CA LYS A 105 -0.19 -2.01 10.46
C LYS A 105 -1.16 -2.06 11.64
N GLN A 106 -2.20 -1.24 11.56
CA GLN A 106 -3.33 -1.32 12.47
C GLN A 106 -4.30 -2.42 12.02
N PRO A 107 -4.72 -3.32 12.92
CA PRO A 107 -5.72 -4.32 12.59
C PRO A 107 -7.10 -3.67 12.39
N ARG A 108 -7.79 -4.04 11.29
CA ARG A 108 -9.16 -3.57 11.05
C ARG A 108 -10.06 -3.95 12.24
N LYS A 109 -10.89 -3.00 12.69
CA LYS A 109 -11.88 -3.14 13.79
C LYS A 109 -11.30 -3.32 15.20
N ARG A 110 -9.98 -3.21 15.41
CA ARG A 110 -9.38 -3.20 16.75
C ARG A 110 -8.81 -1.81 17.02
N GLN A 111 -9.42 -1.08 17.96
CA GLN A 111 -8.78 0.10 18.52
C GLN A 111 -7.89 -0.36 19.66
N LEU A 112 -6.60 -0.38 19.40
CA LEU A 112 -5.61 -0.71 20.40
C LEU A 112 -4.94 0.59 20.85
N LYS A 113 -5.02 0.89 22.15
CA LYS A 113 -4.43 2.09 22.73
C LYS A 113 -3.26 1.71 23.61
N GLN A 114 -2.24 2.56 23.64
CA GLN A 114 -1.10 2.45 24.56
C GLN A 114 -0.34 1.12 24.42
N ILE A 115 0.00 0.75 23.19
CA ILE A 115 0.88 -0.39 22.93
C ILE A 115 2.31 0.09 22.83
N GLU A 116 3.23 -0.68 23.41
CA GLU A 116 4.67 -0.46 23.28
C GLU A 116 5.33 -1.69 22.65
N VAL A 117 6.33 -1.47 21.80
CA VAL A 117 7.15 -2.51 21.20
C VAL A 117 8.53 -2.43 21.82
N GLN A 118 9.02 -3.56 22.32
CA GLN A 118 10.38 -3.67 22.81
C GLN A 118 11.34 -3.94 21.65
N HIS A 119 12.36 -3.09 21.54
CA HIS A 119 13.50 -3.29 20.67
C HIS A 119 14.76 -3.04 21.49
N GLU A 120 15.66 -4.03 21.53
CA GLU A 120 16.80 -4.07 22.45
C GLU A 120 16.35 -3.83 23.91
N ASP A 121 16.91 -2.82 24.58
CA ASP A 121 16.60 -2.45 25.96
C ASP A 121 15.56 -1.31 26.07
N ASN A 122 15.02 -0.86 24.94
CA ASN A 122 14.11 0.29 24.87
C ASN A 122 12.67 -0.13 24.52
N PHE A 123 11.73 0.72 24.91
CA PHE A 123 10.29 0.56 24.64
C PHE A 123 9.81 1.73 23.79
N TYR A 124 9.18 1.41 22.67
CA TYR A 124 8.72 2.39 21.70
C TYR A 124 7.19 2.35 21.58
N PRO A 125 6.49 3.45 21.82
CA PRO A 125 5.03 3.48 21.70
C PRO A 125 4.59 3.39 20.24
N LEU A 126 3.51 2.66 19.99
CA LEU A 126 2.83 2.68 18.69
C LEU A 126 1.93 3.92 18.61
N ILE A 127 2.36 4.91 17.83
CA ILE A 127 1.65 6.18 17.61
C ILE A 127 0.80 6.07 16.35
N GLU A 128 -0.48 6.46 16.42
CA GLU A 128 -1.37 6.42 15.26
C GLU A 128 -0.97 7.51 14.25
N GLU A 129 -0.62 7.10 13.02
CA GLU A 129 -0.25 8.05 11.95
C GLU A 129 -1.47 8.40 11.10
N ARG A 130 -2.11 7.35 10.56
CA ARG A 130 -3.22 7.42 9.59
C ARG A 130 -4.09 6.16 9.67
N PRO A 131 -5.31 6.16 9.11
CA PRO A 131 -6.17 4.98 9.14
C PRO A 131 -5.46 3.73 8.59
N GLY A 132 -5.32 2.70 9.43
CA GLY A 132 -4.69 1.44 9.05
C GLY A 132 -3.19 1.33 9.37
N TRP A 133 -2.54 2.40 9.87
CA TRP A 133 -1.10 2.44 10.09
C TRP A 133 -0.70 3.20 11.35
N TYR A 134 0.30 2.65 12.05
CA TYR A 134 1.06 3.38 13.06
C TYR A 134 2.27 4.04 12.40
N GLU A 135 2.91 4.99 13.07
CA GLU A 135 4.15 5.61 12.60
C GLU A 135 5.26 4.56 12.40
N PRO A 136 6.20 4.77 11.45
CA PRO A 136 7.39 3.94 11.33
C PRO A 136 8.15 3.89 12.64
N MET A 137 8.71 2.73 12.96
CA MET A 137 9.56 2.56 14.14
C MET A 137 10.86 3.35 13.97
N GLU A 138 11.40 3.92 15.04
CA GLU A 138 12.58 4.83 14.98
C GLU A 138 13.93 4.10 14.84
N TRP A 139 13.94 2.79 14.56
CA TRP A 139 15.17 2.01 14.37
C TRP A 139 15.27 1.44 12.97
N LEU A 140 16.51 1.44 12.45
CA LEU A 140 16.84 0.93 11.14
C LEU A 140 16.78 -0.60 11.11
N ILE A 141 16.31 -1.14 10.00
CA ILE A 141 16.39 -2.57 9.73
C ILE A 141 17.49 -2.89 8.70
N GLY A 142 18.18 -4.01 8.91
CA GLY A 142 19.24 -4.48 8.02
C GLY A 142 18.76 -5.50 6.98
N GLU A 143 19.65 -5.84 6.04
CA GLU A 143 19.42 -6.86 4.99
C GLU A 143 18.94 -8.21 5.55
N ASN A 144 19.43 -8.59 6.73
CA ASN A 144 19.07 -9.85 7.37
C ASN A 144 17.61 -9.87 7.81
N GLU A 145 17.10 -8.77 8.37
CA GLU A 145 15.69 -8.64 8.80
C GLU A 145 14.75 -8.51 7.61
N LEU A 146 15.18 -7.80 6.55
CA LEU A 146 14.43 -7.70 5.29
C LEU A 146 14.08 -9.07 4.70
N GLY A 147 15.02 -10.02 4.77
CA GLY A 147 14.87 -11.35 4.18
C GLY A 147 14.31 -12.41 5.13
N LYS A 148 14.78 -12.46 6.37
CA LYS A 148 14.35 -13.49 7.34
C LYS A 148 13.10 -13.08 8.12
N GLY A 149 12.69 -11.82 8.00
CA GLY A 149 11.70 -11.23 8.88
C GLY A 149 12.26 -10.98 10.27
N ALA A 150 11.42 -10.39 11.13
CA ALA A 150 11.76 -10.09 12.51
C ALA A 150 10.53 -10.21 13.41
N LYS A 151 10.76 -10.44 14.70
CA LYS A 151 9.71 -10.48 15.72
C LYS A 151 10.14 -9.62 16.90
N TYR A 152 9.28 -8.68 17.27
CA TYR A 152 9.52 -7.74 18.37
C TYR A 152 8.43 -7.95 19.41
N ARG A 153 8.82 -7.97 20.69
CA ARG A 153 7.85 -8.23 21.77
C ARG A 153 6.96 -7.02 21.97
N VAL A 154 5.67 -7.24 22.09
CA VAL A 154 4.68 -6.23 22.43
C VAL A 154 4.43 -6.24 23.94
N HIS A 155 4.43 -5.05 24.54
CA HIS A 155 4.12 -4.79 25.94
C HIS A 155 2.87 -3.92 26.06
N ALA A 156 2.37 -3.81 27.29
CA ALA A 156 1.16 -3.06 27.64
C ALA A 156 -0.12 -3.52 26.88
N SER A 157 -0.15 -4.77 26.40
CA SER A 157 -1.33 -5.38 25.78
C SER A 157 -1.60 -6.77 26.38
N GLU A 158 -2.84 -7.02 26.83
CA GLU A 158 -3.27 -8.36 27.24
C GLU A 158 -3.61 -9.28 26.06
N ILE A 159 -3.75 -8.69 24.87
CA ILE A 159 -4.30 -9.33 23.67
C ILE A 159 -3.19 -9.57 22.63
N LEU A 160 -2.10 -8.81 22.66
CA LEU A 160 -0.99 -8.91 21.72
C LEU A 160 0.30 -9.33 22.42
N ASP A 161 1.05 -10.16 21.71
CA ASP A 161 2.33 -10.72 22.08
C ASP A 161 3.48 -10.12 21.28
N ASP A 162 3.33 -10.02 19.95
CA ASP A 162 4.46 -9.68 19.08
C ASP A 162 4.06 -8.79 17.90
N LEU A 163 4.97 -7.91 17.47
CA LEU A 163 4.99 -7.25 16.19
C LEU A 163 5.88 -8.06 15.24
N ILE A 164 5.37 -8.40 14.06
CA ILE A 164 6.02 -9.31 13.11
C ILE A 164 6.30 -8.56 11.80
N LEU A 165 7.58 -8.43 11.46
CA LEU A 165 8.01 -8.15 10.10
C LEU A 165 8.05 -9.50 9.34
N PRO A 166 7.20 -9.72 8.33
CA PRO A 166 7.13 -11.00 7.64
C PRO A 166 8.41 -11.29 6.86
N GLN A 167 8.78 -12.57 6.82
CA GLN A 167 9.83 -13.09 5.94
C GLN A 167 9.41 -12.93 4.47
N ARG A 168 10.23 -12.29 3.65
CA ARG A 168 9.93 -12.05 2.23
C ARG A 168 11.16 -12.10 1.34
N ASP A 169 10.94 -12.52 0.10
CA ASP A 169 11.95 -12.47 -0.96
C ASP A 169 11.94 -11.12 -1.70
N PHE A 170 10.85 -10.36 -1.56
CA PHE A 170 10.69 -9.05 -2.17
C PHE A 170 9.68 -8.17 -1.40
N TRP A 171 9.81 -6.86 -1.61
CA TRP A 171 8.94 -5.80 -1.12
C TRP A 171 8.57 -4.88 -2.28
N ILE A 172 7.29 -4.57 -2.41
CA ILE A 172 6.79 -3.54 -3.33
C ILE A 172 6.48 -2.31 -2.49
N LEU A 173 7.15 -1.21 -2.79
CA LEU A 173 7.01 0.05 -2.08
C LEU A 173 6.46 1.10 -3.05
N ILE A 174 5.27 1.63 -2.75
CA ILE A 174 4.64 2.70 -3.54
C ILE A 174 4.89 4.04 -2.85
N SER A 175 4.78 5.15 -3.58
CA SER A 175 4.88 6.50 -3.00
C SER A 175 3.72 6.79 -2.07
N ASP A 176 3.89 7.72 -1.11
CA ASP A 176 2.83 8.06 -0.17
C ASP A 176 1.58 8.59 -0.90
N PRO A 177 0.42 7.89 -0.84
CA PRO A 177 -0.80 8.34 -1.52
C PRO A 177 -1.33 9.69 -1.00
N GLN A 178 -1.03 10.04 0.25
CA GLN A 178 -1.42 11.29 0.88
C GLN A 178 -0.41 12.40 0.63
N ASN A 179 0.86 12.06 0.41
CA ASN A 179 1.94 13.00 0.17
C ASN A 179 2.95 12.49 -0.88
N ALA A 180 2.55 12.48 -2.15
CA ALA A 180 3.39 11.96 -3.24
C ALA A 180 4.72 12.71 -3.43
N GLU A 181 4.81 13.95 -2.93
CA GLU A 181 6.04 14.75 -2.95
C GLU A 181 7.02 14.36 -1.83
N SER A 182 6.60 13.50 -0.89
CA SER A 182 7.52 12.92 0.08
C SER A 182 8.46 11.94 -0.64
N ALA A 183 9.73 11.93 -0.24
CA ALA A 183 10.68 10.89 -0.67
C ALA A 183 10.40 9.50 -0.06
N ALA A 184 9.26 9.36 0.64
CA ALA A 184 8.88 8.17 1.37
C ALA A 184 8.16 7.17 0.47
N TYR A 185 8.60 5.92 0.56
CA TYR A 185 7.99 4.77 -0.08
C TYR A 185 7.68 3.72 0.96
N ALA A 186 6.51 3.08 0.89
CA ALA A 186 6.18 2.04 1.85
C ALA A 186 5.29 0.96 1.26
N SER A 187 5.13 -0.12 2.02
CA SER A 187 4.23 -1.24 1.71
C SER A 187 2.74 -0.90 1.95
N TRP A 188 2.30 0.30 1.56
CA TRP A 188 0.95 0.82 1.79
C TRP A 188 -0.14 -0.04 1.14
N GLY A 189 0.16 -0.65 -0.01
CA GLY A 189 -0.79 -1.45 -0.76
C GLY A 189 -0.16 -2.05 -2.00
N THR A 190 -0.99 -2.25 -3.03
CA THR A 190 -0.55 -2.69 -4.35
C THR A 190 -0.46 -1.52 -5.32
N PRO A 191 0.57 -1.47 -6.19
CA PRO A 191 0.70 -0.40 -7.17
C PRO A 191 -0.48 -0.41 -8.13
N GLN A 192 -1.03 0.77 -8.38
CA GLN A 192 -2.09 0.93 -9.37
C GLN A 192 -1.52 0.85 -10.79
N LEU A 193 -2.38 0.57 -11.77
CA LEU A 193 -1.96 0.60 -13.17
C LEU A 193 -1.46 2.00 -13.53
N GLY A 194 -0.28 2.07 -14.13
CA GLY A 194 0.40 3.33 -14.51
C GLY A 194 1.17 4.01 -13.37
N GLU A 195 1.08 3.51 -12.14
CA GLU A 195 1.86 4.00 -11.01
C GLU A 195 3.28 3.41 -11.05
N THR A 196 4.27 4.26 -10.77
CA THR A 196 5.64 3.80 -10.55
C THR A 196 5.85 3.40 -9.11
N PHE A 197 6.61 2.33 -8.88
CA PHE A 197 6.95 1.85 -7.55
C PHE A 197 8.42 1.47 -7.45
N ILE A 198 8.88 1.23 -6.22
CA ILE A 198 10.17 0.62 -5.93
C ILE A 198 9.95 -0.87 -5.69
N LEU A 199 10.70 -1.70 -6.39
CA LEU A 199 10.78 -3.13 -6.11
C LEU A 199 12.12 -3.43 -5.43
N LEU A 200 12.06 -3.71 -4.14
CA LEU A 200 13.19 -4.19 -3.36
C LEU A 200 13.14 -5.72 -3.34
N CYS A 201 14.14 -6.40 -3.89
CA CYS A 201 14.11 -7.86 -4.01
C CYS A 201 15.47 -8.52 -3.73
N GLN A 202 15.44 -9.77 -3.29
CA GLN A 202 16.64 -10.60 -3.22
C GLN A 202 17.24 -10.78 -4.63
N ARG A 203 18.57 -10.81 -4.69
CA ARG A 203 19.35 -10.86 -5.95
C ARG A 203 18.98 -12.05 -6.83
N GLU A 204 18.57 -13.16 -6.24
CA GLU A 204 18.12 -14.38 -6.91
C GLU A 204 16.87 -14.18 -7.79
N LEU A 205 16.08 -13.13 -7.53
CA LEU A 205 14.89 -12.81 -8.33
C LEU A 205 15.22 -11.98 -9.59
N LEU A 206 16.44 -11.46 -9.71
CA LEU A 206 16.79 -10.53 -10.79
C LEU A 206 16.62 -11.16 -12.18
N SER A 207 17.05 -12.41 -12.38
CA SER A 207 16.93 -13.08 -13.69
C SER A 207 15.46 -13.26 -14.13
N GLN A 208 14.55 -13.47 -13.17
CA GLN A 208 13.11 -13.54 -13.45
C GLN A 208 12.53 -12.16 -13.78
N LEU A 209 13.04 -11.10 -13.15
CA LEU A 209 12.63 -9.72 -13.45
C LEU A 209 13.14 -9.26 -14.82
N GLU A 210 14.38 -9.60 -15.19
CA GLU A 210 14.95 -9.37 -16.52
C GLU A 210 14.13 -10.08 -17.61
N LEU A 211 13.67 -11.31 -17.35
CA LEU A 211 12.74 -12.00 -18.24
C LEU A 211 11.44 -11.20 -18.42
N LEU A 212 10.81 -10.75 -17.32
CA LEU A 212 9.59 -9.94 -17.38
C LEU A 212 9.79 -8.62 -18.14
N GLN A 213 10.99 -8.02 -18.06
CA GLN A 213 11.33 -6.82 -18.82
C GLN A 213 11.50 -7.10 -20.31
N SER A 214 12.20 -8.19 -20.65
CA SER A 214 12.42 -8.62 -22.04
C SER A 214 11.11 -8.98 -22.76
N GLU A 215 10.13 -9.51 -22.02
CA GLU A 215 8.78 -9.82 -22.50
C GLU A 215 7.84 -8.60 -22.49
N HIS A 216 8.36 -7.40 -22.21
CA HIS A 216 7.60 -6.15 -22.15
C HIS A 216 6.41 -6.18 -21.18
N LEU A 217 6.55 -6.89 -20.05
CA LEU A 217 5.55 -6.95 -18.98
C LEU A 217 5.81 -5.92 -17.88
N LEU A 218 7.09 -5.68 -17.60
CA LEU A 218 7.59 -4.77 -16.58
C LEU A 218 8.65 -3.84 -17.19
N LYS A 219 8.77 -2.61 -16.70
CA LYS A 219 9.93 -1.75 -16.97
C LYS A 219 10.42 -1.14 -15.66
N TRP A 220 11.70 -0.77 -15.62
CA TRP A 220 12.31 0.06 -14.58
C TRP A 220 13.43 0.88 -15.21
N ASN A 221 13.78 2.01 -14.58
CA ASN A 221 14.74 2.96 -15.15
C ASN A 221 16.06 3.02 -14.38
N ARG A 222 16.05 2.73 -13.08
CA ARG A 222 17.26 2.73 -12.25
C ARG A 222 17.34 1.48 -11.40
N GLN A 223 18.56 1.09 -11.10
CA GLN A 223 18.87 -0.06 -10.27
C GLN A 223 19.97 0.33 -9.31
N TRP A 224 19.75 0.06 -8.02
CA TRP A 224 20.78 0.10 -7.00
C TRP A 224 21.10 -1.31 -6.52
N GLN A 225 22.39 -1.59 -6.34
CA GLN A 225 22.87 -2.91 -5.96
C GLN A 225 23.42 -2.88 -4.53
N GLY A 226 22.74 -3.57 -3.62
CA GLY A 226 23.31 -4.05 -2.37
C GLY A 226 23.95 -5.44 -2.54
N ASP A 227 24.45 -6.03 -1.46
CA ASP A 227 25.12 -7.33 -1.53
C ASP A 227 24.11 -8.44 -1.86
N HIS A 228 23.06 -8.55 -1.04
CA HIS A 228 22.00 -9.58 -1.20
C HIS A 228 20.69 -9.02 -1.75
N TRP A 229 20.48 -7.71 -1.62
CA TRP A 229 19.26 -7.04 -2.04
C TRP A 229 19.52 -6.07 -3.20
N ILE A 230 18.53 -5.92 -4.06
CA ILE A 230 18.54 -5.02 -5.20
C ILE A 230 17.29 -4.14 -5.12
N GLU A 231 17.47 -2.85 -5.38
CA GLU A 231 16.38 -1.88 -5.44
C GLU A 231 16.19 -1.44 -6.91
N LEU A 232 15.04 -1.77 -7.49
CA LEU A 232 14.65 -1.34 -8.83
C LEU A 232 13.69 -0.16 -8.72
N HIS A 233 14.08 0.98 -9.28
CA HIS A 233 13.32 2.22 -9.19
C HIS A 233 12.53 2.50 -10.46
N GLU A 234 11.45 3.27 -10.28
CA GLU A 234 10.52 3.64 -11.34
C GLU A 234 9.97 2.38 -12.04
N CYS A 235 9.77 1.31 -11.26
CA CYS A 235 9.18 0.08 -11.74
C CYS A 235 7.73 0.34 -12.15
N MET A 236 7.31 -0.16 -13.30
CA MET A 236 5.95 -0.01 -13.79
C MET A 236 5.53 -1.21 -14.63
N VAL A 237 4.32 -1.70 -14.37
CA VAL A 237 3.69 -2.74 -15.19
C VAL A 237 3.16 -2.12 -16.47
N ILE A 238 3.56 -2.66 -17.62
CA ILE A 238 3.30 -2.06 -18.93
C ILE A 238 2.46 -2.90 -19.88
N SER A 239 2.16 -4.17 -19.52
CA SER A 239 1.35 -5.05 -20.35
C SER A 239 0.45 -5.96 -19.50
N PRO A 240 -0.76 -6.33 -19.99
CA PRO A 240 -1.62 -7.32 -19.35
C PRO A 240 -1.32 -8.75 -19.82
N ALA A 241 -0.45 -8.93 -20.82
CA ALA A 241 -0.21 -10.20 -21.50
C ALA A 241 0.71 -11.16 -20.71
N TRP A 242 0.41 -11.38 -19.44
CA TRP A 242 1.19 -12.27 -18.55
C TRP A 242 0.95 -13.76 -18.80
N HIS A 243 0.06 -14.09 -19.76
CA HIS A 243 -0.26 -15.45 -20.15
C HIS A 243 0.89 -16.04 -20.99
N GLY A 244 1.50 -17.11 -20.51
CA GLY A 244 2.62 -17.78 -21.21
C GLY A 244 4.00 -17.45 -20.66
N VAL A 245 4.13 -16.46 -19.76
CA VAL A 245 5.39 -16.21 -19.05
C VAL A 245 5.42 -16.98 -17.74
N PHE A 246 6.43 -17.83 -17.60
CA PHE A 246 6.62 -18.70 -16.45
C PHE A 246 7.75 -18.15 -15.58
N ILE A 247 7.39 -17.74 -14.35
CA ILE A 247 8.34 -17.36 -13.31
C ILE A 247 8.18 -18.31 -12.13
N GLU A 248 9.29 -18.66 -11.50
CA GLU A 248 9.34 -19.63 -10.41
C GLU A 248 8.73 -19.04 -9.13
N ASN A 249 8.99 -17.76 -8.86
CA ASN A 249 8.40 -17.08 -7.72
C ASN A 249 6.95 -16.65 -8.03
N LEU A 250 6.01 -17.54 -7.73
CA LEU A 250 4.58 -17.29 -7.93
C LEU A 250 4.05 -16.10 -7.12
N ALA A 251 4.62 -15.83 -5.93
CA ALA A 251 4.21 -14.69 -5.12
C ALA A 251 4.57 -13.37 -5.81
N LEU A 252 5.77 -13.29 -6.40
CA LEU A 252 6.18 -12.15 -7.22
C LEU A 252 5.28 -11.99 -8.44
N LYS A 253 4.93 -13.10 -9.12
CA LYS A 253 4.00 -13.08 -10.25
C LYS A 253 2.66 -12.48 -9.86
N ASP A 254 2.08 -13.01 -8.78
CA ASP A 254 0.76 -12.61 -8.30
C ASP A 254 0.75 -11.16 -7.82
N ALA A 255 1.87 -10.67 -7.27
CA ALA A 255 2.00 -9.30 -6.78
C ALA A 255 2.19 -8.28 -7.91
N LEU A 256 2.86 -8.65 -9.00
CA LEU A 256 3.14 -7.75 -10.13
C LEU A 256 2.10 -7.84 -11.26
N GLN A 257 1.44 -8.98 -11.43
CA GLN A 257 0.48 -9.14 -12.51
C GLN A 257 -0.68 -8.14 -12.31
N PRO A 258 -0.96 -7.28 -13.30
CA PRO A 258 -1.91 -6.20 -13.14
C PRO A 258 -3.29 -6.80 -12.90
N SER A 259 -3.94 -6.30 -11.86
CA SER A 259 -5.28 -6.74 -11.51
C SER A 259 -6.38 -5.93 -12.19
N ILE A 260 -6.05 -4.70 -12.60
CA ILE A 260 -6.94 -3.77 -13.28
C ILE A 260 -6.34 -3.45 -14.66
N HIS A 261 -7.17 -3.27 -15.68
CA HIS A 261 -6.72 -2.86 -17.02
C HIS A 261 -7.07 -1.40 -17.35
N LEU A 262 -7.73 -0.73 -16.41
CA LEU A 262 -8.10 0.67 -16.48
C LEU A 262 -7.98 1.30 -15.08
N SER A 263 -7.31 2.45 -14.98
CA SER A 263 -7.23 3.24 -13.76
C SER A 263 -7.29 4.74 -14.07
N VAL A 264 -7.77 5.52 -13.10
CA VAL A 264 -7.68 6.99 -13.13
C VAL A 264 -6.68 7.44 -12.08
N SER A 265 -5.80 8.35 -12.48
CA SER A 265 -4.82 9.00 -11.60
C SER A 265 -4.82 10.51 -11.78
N PHE A 266 -4.34 11.22 -10.76
CA PHE A 266 -4.20 12.66 -10.71
C PHE A 266 -2.75 13.04 -10.47
N SER A 267 -2.24 14.01 -11.24
CA SER A 267 -0.87 14.49 -11.10
C SER A 267 -0.76 16.00 -11.29
N GLY A 268 0.23 16.61 -10.64
CA GLY A 268 0.42 18.06 -10.68
C GLY A 268 -0.67 18.85 -9.93
N GLY A 269 -0.76 20.14 -10.24
CA GLY A 269 -1.61 21.08 -9.51
C GLY A 269 -1.05 21.43 -8.12
N LEU A 270 -1.79 22.24 -7.36
CA LEU A 270 -1.46 22.56 -5.97
C LEU A 270 -2.40 21.81 -5.04
N ARG A 271 -1.89 20.74 -4.41
CA ARG A 271 -2.62 19.91 -3.46
C ARG A 271 -2.58 20.54 -2.07
N VAL A 272 -3.68 20.41 -1.33
CA VAL A 272 -3.82 20.73 0.10
C VAL A 272 -3.83 19.41 0.87
N PRO A 273 -2.68 18.94 1.40
CA PRO A 273 -2.57 17.58 1.95
C PRO A 273 -3.52 17.31 3.11
N SER A 274 -3.74 18.30 3.98
CA SER A 274 -4.63 18.19 5.14
C SER A 274 -6.09 17.94 4.78
N LEU A 275 -6.51 18.34 3.58
CA LEU A 275 -7.87 18.14 3.06
C LEU A 275 -7.93 17.02 2.01
N GLY A 276 -6.79 16.56 1.49
CA GLY A 276 -6.76 15.66 0.35
C GLY A 276 -7.36 16.28 -0.92
N ALA A 277 -7.33 17.61 -1.03
CA ALA A 277 -7.98 18.38 -2.09
C ALA A 277 -6.97 19.15 -2.95
N TRP A 278 -7.41 19.74 -4.06
CA TRP A 278 -6.63 20.66 -4.88
C TRP A 278 -7.20 22.06 -4.84
N LEU A 279 -6.32 23.06 -4.97
CA LEU A 279 -6.74 24.45 -5.03
C LEU A 279 -7.40 24.77 -6.37
N VAL A 280 -8.42 25.62 -6.32
CA VAL A 280 -9.00 26.28 -7.48
C VAL A 280 -7.90 26.99 -8.28
N ASP A 281 -8.05 27.02 -9.61
CA ASP A 281 -7.07 27.50 -10.58
C ASP A 281 -5.75 26.68 -10.67
N HIS A 282 -5.56 25.70 -9.80
CA HIS A 282 -4.41 24.81 -9.75
C HIS A 282 -4.82 23.34 -9.61
N ALA A 283 -5.86 22.94 -10.35
CA ALA A 283 -6.35 21.58 -10.41
C ALA A 283 -5.30 20.60 -11.00
N PRO A 284 -5.40 19.29 -10.70
CA PRO A 284 -4.48 18.32 -11.25
C PRO A 284 -4.83 18.01 -12.71
N GLN A 285 -3.86 17.43 -13.40
CA GLN A 285 -4.09 16.72 -14.64
C GLN A 285 -4.71 15.36 -14.34
N VAL A 286 -5.61 14.92 -15.21
CA VAL A 286 -6.24 13.59 -15.15
C VAL A 286 -5.52 12.69 -16.15
N THR A 287 -5.06 11.54 -15.71
CA THR A 287 -4.52 10.50 -16.62
C THR A 287 -5.35 9.24 -16.48
N ILE A 288 -5.79 8.71 -17.62
CA ILE A 288 -6.44 7.40 -17.69
C ILE A 288 -5.36 6.40 -18.07
N PHE A 289 -4.94 5.54 -17.14
CA PHE A 289 -4.02 4.48 -17.49
C PHE A 289 -4.79 3.26 -17.96
N GLY A 290 -4.33 2.66 -19.04
CA GLY A 290 -4.95 1.49 -19.60
C GLY A 290 -4.11 0.84 -20.68
N PHE A 291 -4.41 -0.42 -20.96
CA PHE A 291 -3.75 -1.16 -22.06
C PHE A 291 -4.44 -0.99 -23.41
N TYR A 292 -5.51 -0.20 -23.45
CA TYR A 292 -6.29 0.14 -24.65
C TYR A 292 -5.88 1.52 -25.15
N PRO A 293 -5.90 1.82 -26.45
CA PRO A 293 -5.44 3.11 -26.96
C PRO A 293 -6.27 4.29 -26.44
N GLN A 294 -7.58 4.09 -26.26
CA GLN A 294 -8.51 5.12 -25.82
C GLN A 294 -9.51 4.58 -24.80
N ALA A 295 -10.03 5.46 -23.95
CA ALA A 295 -11.12 5.18 -23.01
C ALA A 295 -12.10 6.36 -22.96
N GLU A 296 -13.34 6.12 -22.57
CA GLU A 296 -14.32 7.18 -22.32
C GLU A 296 -14.06 7.79 -20.95
N LEU A 297 -13.88 9.12 -20.89
CA LEU A 297 -13.72 9.88 -19.66
C LEU A 297 -14.95 10.73 -19.41
N LYS A 298 -15.52 10.58 -18.21
CA LYS A 298 -16.66 11.34 -17.73
C LYS A 298 -16.33 11.99 -16.39
N ILE A 299 -16.61 13.28 -16.26
CA ILE A 299 -16.41 14.03 -15.02
C ILE A 299 -17.71 14.69 -14.64
N THR A 300 -18.21 14.32 -13.46
CA THR A 300 -19.50 14.76 -12.94
C THR A 300 -19.30 15.51 -11.65
N ARG A 301 -19.82 16.72 -11.55
CA ARG A 301 -19.86 17.48 -10.30
C ARG A 301 -20.92 16.89 -9.37
N LEU A 302 -20.53 16.52 -8.16
CA LEU A 302 -21.41 15.97 -7.13
C LEU A 302 -22.11 17.09 -6.35
N ALA A 303 -22.87 17.94 -7.06
CA ALA A 303 -23.81 18.88 -6.46
C ALA A 303 -25.24 18.30 -6.52
N ALA A 304 -26.22 18.99 -5.92
CA ALA A 304 -27.62 18.54 -5.89
C ALA A 304 -28.23 18.17 -7.27
N ASN A 305 -27.66 18.69 -8.36
CA ASN A 305 -28.14 18.47 -9.73
C ASN A 305 -27.22 17.57 -10.58
N SER A 306 -26.13 17.01 -10.02
CA SER A 306 -25.18 16.10 -10.71
C SER A 306 -24.86 16.50 -12.17
N GLU A 307 -24.13 17.60 -12.33
CA GLU A 307 -23.80 18.17 -13.65
C GLU A 307 -22.58 17.49 -14.27
N ILE A 308 -22.68 17.06 -15.53
CA ILE A 308 -21.54 16.53 -16.30
C ILE A 308 -20.76 17.71 -16.86
N ILE A 309 -19.51 17.87 -16.44
CA ILE A 309 -18.62 18.96 -16.90
C ILE A 309 -17.68 18.52 -18.02
N PHE A 310 -17.47 17.20 -18.17
CA PHE A 310 -16.63 16.63 -19.21
C PHE A 310 -17.14 15.22 -19.57
N GLU A 311 -17.27 14.91 -20.86
CA GLU A 311 -17.62 13.57 -21.35
C GLU A 311 -17.07 13.38 -22.77
N LYS A 312 -15.92 12.72 -22.91
CA LYS A 312 -15.24 12.49 -24.19
C LYS A 312 -14.38 11.24 -24.17
N SER A 313 -14.18 10.63 -25.33
CA SER A 313 -13.09 9.66 -25.51
C SER A 313 -11.73 10.37 -25.45
N GLN A 314 -10.78 9.76 -24.75
CA GLN A 314 -9.43 10.28 -24.53
C GLN A 314 -8.40 9.17 -24.74
N ASP A 315 -7.21 9.55 -25.18
CA ASP A 315 -6.08 8.64 -25.26
C ASP A 315 -5.65 8.21 -23.86
N THR A 316 -5.37 6.93 -23.69
CA THR A 316 -4.86 6.41 -22.42
C THR A 316 -3.37 6.71 -22.28
N ASN A 317 -2.89 6.74 -21.03
CA ASN A 317 -1.50 6.98 -20.65
C ASN A 317 -0.97 8.37 -21.06
N ILE A 318 -1.86 9.31 -21.38
CA ILE A 318 -1.55 10.71 -21.68
C ILE A 318 -2.25 11.61 -20.66
N PRO A 319 -1.54 12.54 -20.01
CA PRO A 319 -2.15 13.51 -19.10
C PRO A 319 -3.09 14.48 -19.82
N ILE A 320 -4.28 14.68 -19.23
CA ILE A 320 -5.35 15.52 -19.76
C ILE A 320 -5.54 16.69 -18.79
N VAL A 321 -5.46 17.91 -19.31
CA VAL A 321 -5.83 19.11 -18.55
C VAL A 321 -7.35 19.25 -18.59
N VAL A 322 -7.96 19.24 -17.41
CA VAL A 322 -9.41 19.42 -17.24
C VAL A 322 -9.64 20.72 -16.50
N ASP A 323 -10.57 21.52 -17.00
CA ASP A 323 -11.04 22.72 -16.31
C ASP A 323 -12.12 22.32 -15.28
N PHE A 324 -11.84 22.58 -14.01
CA PHE A 324 -12.78 22.38 -12.90
C PHE A 324 -13.33 23.76 -12.51
N PRO A 325 -14.52 24.15 -13.01
CA PRO A 325 -14.91 25.56 -13.07
C PRO A 325 -15.17 26.21 -11.72
N THR A 326 -15.43 25.41 -10.68
CA THR A 326 -15.73 25.92 -9.33
C THR A 326 -15.27 24.95 -8.24
N PRO A 327 -15.09 25.43 -7.00
CA PRO A 327 -14.89 24.54 -5.85
C PRO A 327 -16.05 23.55 -5.67
N GLY A 328 -15.72 22.33 -5.26
CA GLY A 328 -16.68 21.24 -5.05
C GLY A 328 -16.06 19.84 -5.19
N GLU A 329 -16.91 18.84 -5.03
CA GLU A 329 -16.56 17.43 -5.23
C GLU A 329 -16.93 16.99 -6.65
N TYR A 330 -16.05 16.21 -7.27
CA TYR A 330 -16.23 15.69 -8.61
C TYR A 330 -15.94 14.19 -8.62
N LEU A 331 -16.75 13.46 -9.38
CA LEU A 331 -16.53 12.06 -9.74
C LEU A 331 -15.91 12.01 -11.12
N VAL A 332 -14.71 11.44 -11.21
CA VAL A 332 -13.99 11.16 -12.46
C VAL A 332 -14.12 9.67 -12.74
N GLU A 333 -14.78 9.34 -13.84
CA GLU A 333 -15.06 7.98 -14.27
C GLU A 333 -14.41 7.72 -15.63
N ALA A 334 -13.63 6.65 -15.74
CA ALA A 334 -13.14 6.14 -17.01
C ALA A 334 -13.82 4.80 -17.31
N THR A 335 -14.29 4.61 -18.54
CA THR A 335 -14.89 3.33 -18.98
C THR A 335 -14.33 2.85 -20.31
N TYR A 336 -14.14 1.54 -20.43
CA TYR A 336 -13.78 0.90 -21.70
C TYR A 336 -14.11 -0.60 -21.65
N ALA A 337 -14.76 -1.12 -22.71
CA ALA A 337 -15.04 -2.55 -22.89
C ALA A 337 -15.67 -3.27 -21.67
N GLY A 338 -16.51 -2.57 -20.90
CA GLY A 338 -17.17 -3.11 -19.69
C GLY A 338 -16.33 -3.03 -18.42
N GLU A 339 -15.11 -2.50 -18.49
CA GLU A 339 -14.34 -2.07 -17.33
C GLU A 339 -14.64 -0.61 -17.00
N SER A 340 -14.67 -0.28 -15.70
CA SER A 340 -14.77 1.09 -15.22
C SER A 340 -13.78 1.34 -14.08
N SER A 341 -13.32 2.58 -13.99
CA SER A 341 -12.51 3.08 -12.89
C SER A 341 -13.05 4.43 -12.45
N GLU A 342 -13.25 4.60 -11.15
CA GLU A 342 -13.83 5.80 -10.56
C GLU A 342 -12.89 6.38 -9.51
N ARG A 343 -12.74 7.70 -9.52
CA ARG A 343 -12.01 8.47 -8.51
C ARG A 343 -12.76 9.73 -8.15
N LEU A 344 -12.78 10.02 -6.85
CA LEU A 344 -13.28 11.30 -6.33
C LEU A 344 -12.13 12.30 -6.26
N ILE A 345 -12.42 13.53 -6.63
CA ILE A 345 -11.53 14.68 -6.46
C ILE A 345 -12.30 15.83 -5.81
N GLN A 346 -11.64 16.54 -4.91
CA GLN A 346 -12.16 17.74 -4.27
C GLN A 346 -11.35 18.95 -4.71
N ILE A 347 -12.03 19.98 -5.20
CA ILE A 347 -11.46 21.29 -5.49
C ILE A 347 -11.91 22.26 -4.41
N VAL A 348 -10.98 22.99 -3.80
CA VAL A 348 -11.22 23.94 -2.71
C VAL A 348 -10.70 25.32 -3.06
N ASP A 349 -11.30 26.34 -2.44
CA ASP A 349 -10.83 27.72 -2.55
C ASP A 349 -9.67 27.97 -1.56
N TRP A 350 -8.90 29.02 -1.80
CA TRP A 350 -7.79 29.47 -0.97
C TRP A 350 -8.21 29.81 0.46
N ASP A 351 -9.49 30.17 0.66
CA ASP A 351 -10.06 30.45 1.99
C ASP A 351 -10.11 29.22 2.92
N LYS A 352 -9.96 28.01 2.38
CA LYS A 352 -9.93 26.75 3.15
C LYS A 352 -8.56 26.41 3.70
N LEU A 353 -7.51 27.15 3.32
CA LEU A 353 -6.17 26.91 3.82
C LEU A 353 -6.05 27.33 5.29
N SER A 354 -5.63 26.40 6.14
CA SER A 354 -5.28 26.67 7.53
C SER A 354 -3.80 26.36 7.76
N ILE A 355 -3.11 27.27 8.43
CA ILE A 355 -1.76 27.01 8.91
C ILE A 355 -1.89 26.06 10.09
N THR A 356 -1.41 24.83 9.91
CA THR A 356 -1.41 23.82 10.97
C THR A 356 -0.13 23.95 11.78
N GLU A 357 -0.19 23.75 13.09
CA GLU A 357 1.04 23.65 13.89
C GLU A 357 1.84 22.41 13.46
N PRO A 358 3.17 22.52 13.32
CA PRO A 358 4.00 21.38 12.96
C PRO A 358 3.92 20.28 14.03
N ARG A 359 3.69 19.04 13.60
CA ARG A 359 3.59 17.86 14.51
C ARG A 359 4.91 17.57 15.22
N HIS A 360 6.03 17.81 14.55
CA HIS A 360 7.37 17.68 15.09
C HIS A 360 8.11 19.00 14.93
N ARG A 361 8.76 19.46 15.99
CA ARG A 361 9.78 20.50 15.94
C ARG A 361 11.14 19.82 15.88
N GLU A 362 11.84 19.91 14.76
CA GLU A 362 13.24 19.49 14.72
C GLU A 362 14.03 20.42 15.63
N MET A 363 14.63 19.85 16.67
CA MET A 363 15.39 20.58 17.67
C MET A 363 16.85 20.18 17.51
N LEU A 364 17.66 21.06 16.92
CA LEU A 364 19.10 20.89 16.82
C LEU A 364 19.75 21.49 18.07
N SER A 365 20.45 20.68 18.85
CA SER A 365 21.22 21.16 19.99
C SER A 365 22.62 21.61 19.55
N ILE A 366 22.95 22.89 19.76
CA ILE A 366 24.30 23.44 19.58
C ILE A 366 24.75 24.05 20.91
N GLY A 367 25.61 23.33 21.64
CA GLY A 367 26.02 23.75 22.99
C GLY A 367 24.84 23.74 23.96
N ASP A 368 24.58 24.87 24.63
CA ASP A 368 23.45 25.07 25.55
C ASP A 368 22.18 25.61 24.82
N GLU A 369 22.25 25.79 23.51
CA GLU A 369 21.15 26.30 22.70
C GLU A 369 20.41 25.16 22.00
N GLN A 370 19.08 25.27 21.95
CA GLN A 370 18.23 24.44 21.11
C GLN A 370 17.64 25.27 19.98
N ILE A 371 17.84 24.83 18.75
CA ILE A 371 17.42 25.52 17.54
C ILE A 371 16.26 24.75 16.91
N CYS A 372 15.13 25.42 16.67
CA CYS A 372 14.03 24.91 15.87
C CYS A 372 13.66 25.90 14.77
N GLY A 373 14.10 25.61 13.54
CA GLY A 373 13.95 26.52 12.41
C GLY A 373 14.61 27.87 12.70
N SER A 374 13.84 28.95 12.69
CA SER A 374 14.33 30.32 12.99
C SER A 374 14.28 30.68 14.48
N VAL A 375 13.91 29.75 15.37
CA VAL A 375 13.78 29.99 16.81
C VAL A 375 14.98 29.40 17.54
N ILE A 376 15.67 30.23 18.33
CA ILE A 376 16.76 29.81 19.23
C ILE A 376 16.23 29.89 20.67
N ALA A 377 16.17 28.75 21.35
CA ALA A 377 15.82 28.66 22.76
C ALA A 377 17.09 28.38 23.58
N HIS A 378 17.32 29.16 24.62
CA HIS A 378 18.39 28.89 25.58
C HIS A 378 17.90 27.85 26.59
N SER A 379 18.70 26.81 26.83
CA SER A 379 18.47 25.85 27.91
C SER A 379 18.83 26.54 29.24
N GLY A 380 17.91 27.36 29.76
CA GLY A 380 18.07 27.99 31.07
C GLY A 380 18.04 26.94 32.18
N LYS A 381 19.03 27.03 33.09
CA LYS A 381 19.11 26.25 34.34
C LYS A 381 17.91 26.45 35.26
#